data_AF-A0A7J9D283-F1
#
_entry.id   AF-A0A7J9D283-F1
#
_cell.length_a   1.000
_cell.length_b   1.000
_cell.length_c   1.000
_cell.angle_alpha   90.00
_cell.angle_beta   90.00
_cell.angle_gamma   90.00
#
_symmetry.space_group_name_H-M   'P 1'
#
loop_
_entity.id
_entity.type
_entity.pdbx_description
1 polymer ?
#
loop_
_entity_poly.entity_id
_entity_poly.type
_entity_poly.pdbx_seq_one_letter_code
_entity_poly.pdbx_strand_id
1 'polypeptide(L)'
;MRWMSQLHNRNRRSQTSTSIIDVAMLLEENIWTVGLKLSRIIASEKVIQECAQKLFPTLCEVKGLTEDERYCALSKISNHPTQMLIFFSLPSSVQLEW
;
A
#
# COMPACT_ATOMS: atom_id res chain seq x y z
N MET A 1 -6.32 51.95 29.29
CA MET A 1 -6.12 50.49 29.40
C MET A 1 -6.85 49.65 28.33
N ARG A 2 -8.08 49.99 27.91
CA ARG A 2 -8.89 49.20 26.94
C ARG A 2 -8.19 48.87 25.60
N TRP A 3 -7.43 49.80 25.03
CA TRP A 3 -6.75 49.61 23.73
C TRP A 3 -5.61 48.59 23.77
N MET A 4 -4.85 48.54 24.87
CA MET A 4 -3.77 47.55 25.04
C MET A 4 -4.31 46.13 25.14
N SER A 5 -5.42 45.92 25.85
CA SER A 5 -6.11 44.63 25.92
C SER A 5 -6.65 44.18 24.56
N GLN A 6 -7.13 45.11 23.73
CA GLN A 6 -7.59 44.80 22.37
C GLN A 6 -6.44 44.42 21.43
N LEU A 7 -5.30 45.11 21.51
CA LEU A 7 -4.11 44.80 20.71
C LEU A 7 -3.55 43.41 21.06
N HIS A 8 -3.43 43.11 22.36
CA HIS A 8 -2.98 41.80 22.85
C HIS A 8 -3.90 40.66 22.41
N ASN A 9 -5.22 40.87 22.48
CA ASN A 9 -6.21 39.89 22.02
C ASN A 9 -6.13 39.67 20.49
N ARG A 10 -5.92 40.74 19.71
CA ARG A 10 -5.71 40.62 18.25
C ARG A 10 -4.46 39.81 17.90
N ASN A 11 -3.34 40.08 18.59
CA ASN A 11 -2.10 39.36 18.36
C ASN A 11 -2.22 37.88 18.72
N ARG A 12 -2.85 37.56 19.88
CA ARG A 12 -3.15 36.17 20.25
C ARG A 12 -4.02 35.46 19.22
N ARG A 13 -5.12 36.10 18.76
CA ARG A 13 -5.97 35.52 17.72
C ARG A 13 -5.19 35.26 16.43
N SER A 14 -4.35 36.19 16.01
CA SER A 14 -3.49 36.02 14.84
C SER A 14 -2.55 34.83 15.00
N GLN A 15 -1.87 34.71 16.14
CA GLN A 15 -0.96 33.61 16.44
C GLN A 15 -1.69 32.26 16.50
N THR A 16 -2.88 32.22 17.10
CA THR A 16 -3.72 31.01 17.13
C THR A 16 -4.19 30.63 15.73
N SER A 17 -4.64 31.59 14.91
CA SER A 17 -5.03 31.33 13.52
C SER A 17 -3.88 30.78 12.69
N THR A 18 -2.67 31.35 12.80
CA THR A 18 -1.48 30.83 12.14
C THR A 18 -1.17 29.39 12.58
N SER A 19 -1.17 29.14 13.89
CA SER A 19 -0.93 27.79 14.42
C SER A 19 -1.97 26.76 13.96
N ILE A 20 -3.25 27.14 13.82
CA ILE A 20 -4.30 26.26 13.30
C ILE A 20 -4.06 25.94 11.82
N ILE A 21 -3.67 26.94 11.03
CA ILE A 21 -3.36 26.76 9.60
C ILE A 21 -2.15 25.83 9.46
N ASP A 22 -1.10 26.02 10.25
CA ASP A 22 0.08 25.16 10.23
C ASP A 22 -0.26 23.71 10.56
N VAL A 23 -1.08 23.48 11.59
CA VAL A 23 -1.57 22.13 11.94
C VAL A 23 -2.43 21.54 10.83
N ALA A 24 -3.28 22.34 10.18
CA ALA A 24 -4.11 21.88 9.08
C ALA A 24 -3.27 21.46 7.86
N MET A 25 -2.24 22.23 7.50
CA MET A 25 -1.30 21.87 6.43
C MET A 25 -0.56 20.57 6.75
N LEU A 26 -0.04 20.43 7.99
CA LEU A 26 0.64 19.21 8.41
C LEU A 26 -0.29 17.99 8.39
N LEU A 27 -1.57 18.16 8.74
CA LEU A 27 -2.57 17.10 8.65
C LEU A 27 -2.83 16.70 7.19
N GLU A 28 -2.97 17.67 6.28
CA GLU A 28 -3.15 17.44 4.84
C GLU A 28 -1.99 16.60 4.27
N GLU A 29 -0.74 16.98 4.55
CA GLU A 29 0.45 16.26 4.11
C GLU A 29 0.50 14.81 4.63
N ASN A 30 0.14 14.61 5.90
CA ASN A 30 0.09 13.29 6.51
C ASN A 30 -0.99 12.41 5.86
N ILE A 31 -2.20 12.95 5.65
CA ILE A 31 -3.31 12.24 4.99
C ILE A 31 -2.91 11.87 3.56
N TRP A 32 -2.34 12.81 2.81
CA TRP A 32 -1.84 12.56 1.46
C TRP A 32 -0.82 11.43 1.42
N THR A 33 0.17 11.48 2.32
CA THR A 33 1.22 10.47 2.42
C THR A 33 0.68 9.08 2.74
N VAL A 34 -0.26 8.99 3.70
CA VAL A 34 -0.92 7.73 4.04
C VAL A 34 -1.76 7.22 2.86
N GLY A 35 -2.49 8.10 2.18
CA GLY A 35 -3.27 7.77 0.99
C GLY A 35 -2.43 7.17 -0.13
N LEU A 36 -1.26 7.77 -0.43
CA LEU A 36 -0.33 7.23 -1.42
C LEU A 36 0.22 5.84 -1.04
N LYS A 37 0.56 5.64 0.24
CA LYS A 37 1.02 4.33 0.73
C LYS A 37 -0.06 3.27 0.57
N LEU A 38 -1.30 3.57 0.96
CA LEU A 38 -2.44 2.66 0.80
C LEU A 38 -2.71 2.35 -0.66
N SER A 39 -2.70 3.35 -1.54
CA SER A 39 -2.88 3.14 -2.98
C SER A 39 -1.83 2.17 -3.55
N ARG A 40 -0.57 2.32 -3.16
CA ARG A 40 0.51 1.41 -3.58
C ARG A 40 0.32 -0.01 -3.03
N ILE A 41 -0.09 -0.15 -1.78
CA ILE A 41 -0.38 -1.46 -1.15
C ILE A 41 -1.53 -2.14 -1.92
N ILE A 42 -2.63 -1.43 -2.15
CA ILE A 42 -3.80 -1.96 -2.87
C ILE A 42 -3.44 -2.36 -4.30
N ALA A 43 -2.68 -1.52 -5.02
CA ALA A 43 -2.21 -1.85 -6.36
C ALA A 43 -1.34 -3.12 -6.36
N SER A 44 -0.47 -3.27 -5.36
CA SER A 44 0.39 -4.46 -5.20
C SER A 44 -0.44 -5.70 -4.87
N GLU A 45 -1.41 -5.58 -3.96
CA GLU A 45 -2.34 -6.66 -3.59
C GLU A 45 -3.15 -7.14 -4.80
N LYS A 46 -3.71 -6.22 -5.58
CA LYS A 46 -4.46 -6.54 -6.79
C LYS A 46 -3.61 -7.35 -7.78
N VAL A 47 -2.36 -6.94 -7.98
CA VAL A 47 -1.42 -7.64 -8.85
C VAL A 47 -1.12 -9.05 -8.33
N ILE A 48 -0.93 -9.23 -7.01
CA ILE A 48 -0.73 -10.55 -6.38
C ILE A 48 -1.95 -11.44 -6.61
N GLN A 49 -3.16 -10.91 -6.42
CA GLN A 49 -4.41 -11.62 -6.65
C GLN A 49 -4.55 -12.07 -8.11
N GLU A 50 -4.25 -11.19 -9.07
CA GLU A 50 -4.27 -11.52 -10.50
C GLU A 50 -3.24 -12.61 -10.86
N CYS A 51 -2.03 -12.56 -10.28
CA CYS A 51 -1.02 -13.62 -10.44
C CYS A 51 -1.50 -14.96 -9.87
N ALA A 52 -2.07 -14.96 -8.66
CA ALA A 52 -2.61 -16.16 -8.03
C ALA A 52 -3.76 -16.78 -8.85
N GLN A 53 -4.66 -15.95 -9.37
CA GLN A 53 -5.76 -16.39 -10.25
C GLN A 53 -5.26 -17.01 -11.55
N LYS A 54 -4.20 -16.48 -12.15
CA LYS A 54 -3.58 -17.05 -13.37
C LYS A 54 -2.84 -18.35 -13.09
N LEU A 55 -2.20 -18.47 -11.93
CA LEU A 55 -1.40 -19.64 -11.57
C LEU A 55 -2.25 -20.83 -11.11
N PHE A 56 -3.36 -20.58 -10.43
CA PHE A 56 -4.17 -21.64 -9.84
C PHE A 56 -4.63 -22.72 -10.84
N PRO A 57 -5.10 -22.39 -12.06
CA PRO A 57 -5.40 -23.39 -13.09
C PRO A 57 -4.20 -24.28 -13.44
N THR A 58 -3.01 -23.68 -13.61
CA THR A 58 -1.77 -24.44 -13.89
C THR A 58 -1.42 -25.38 -12.74
N LEU A 59 -1.59 -24.96 -11.48
CA LEU A 59 -1.38 -25.83 -10.33
C LEU A 59 -2.40 -26.99 -10.28
N CYS A 60 -3.62 -26.79 -10.77
CA CYS A 60 -4.63 -27.84 -10.87
C CYS A 60 -4.30 -28.90 -11.93
N GLU A 61 -3.52 -28.55 -12.95
CA GLU A 61 -3.05 -29.50 -13.98
C GLU A 61 -1.90 -30.38 -13.49
N VAL A 62 -1.20 -29.99 -12.42
CA VAL A 62 -0.09 -30.77 -11.86
C VAL A 62 -0.64 -32.01 -11.14
N LYS A 63 -0.34 -33.18 -11.72
CA LYS A 63 -0.76 -34.47 -11.17
C LYS A 63 -0.06 -34.75 -9.84
N GLY A 64 -0.82 -35.22 -8.84
CA GLY A 64 -0.31 -35.59 -7.52
C GLY A 64 -0.30 -34.45 -6.50
N LEU A 65 -0.54 -33.20 -6.93
CA LEU A 65 -0.71 -32.08 -6.02
C LEU A 65 -2.10 -32.12 -5.38
N THR A 66 -2.13 -32.19 -4.05
CA THR A 66 -3.35 -32.03 -3.24
C THR A 66 -3.82 -30.59 -3.22
N GLU A 67 -5.09 -30.37 -2.86
CA GLU A 67 -5.64 -29.02 -2.76
C GLU A 67 -4.90 -28.15 -1.72
N ASP A 68 -4.54 -28.71 -0.58
CA ASP A 68 -3.76 -28.02 0.46
C ASP A 68 -2.37 -27.59 -0.04
N GLU A 69 -1.70 -28.43 -0.82
CA GLU A 69 -0.40 -28.09 -1.43
C GLU A 69 -0.52 -26.96 -2.46
N ARG A 70 -1.65 -26.91 -3.20
CA ARG A 70 -1.93 -25.80 -4.13
C ARG A 70 -2.11 -24.49 -3.38
N TYR A 71 -2.88 -24.49 -2.28
CA TYR A 71 -3.04 -23.30 -1.44
C TYR A 71 -1.72 -22.91 -0.75
N CYS A 72 -0.94 -23.88 -0.29
CA CYS A 72 0.39 -23.63 0.27
C CYS A 72 1.31 -22.96 -0.76
N ALA A 73 1.33 -23.44 -2.01
CA ALA A 73 2.08 -22.83 -3.10
C ALA A 73 1.61 -21.39 -3.40
N LEU A 74 0.30 -21.15 -3.44
CA LEU A 74 -0.26 -19.80 -3.63
C LEU A 74 0.07 -18.87 -2.46
N SER A 75 0.06 -19.37 -1.22
CA SER A 75 0.36 -18.55 -0.03
C SER A 75 1.80 -18.02 -0.04
N LYS A 76 2.73 -18.76 -0.64
CA LYS A 76 4.12 -18.33 -0.81
C LYS A 76 4.25 -17.10 -1.74
N ILE A 77 3.29 -16.88 -2.65
CA ILE A 77 3.21 -15.67 -3.50
C ILE A 77 3.00 -14.42 -2.67
N SER A 78 2.17 -14.52 -1.62
CA SER A 78 1.88 -13.38 -0.75
C SER A 78 3.09 -12.94 0.08
N ASN A 79 4.02 -13.85 0.42
CA ASN A 79 5.18 -13.57 1.27
C ASN A 79 6.30 -12.81 0.55
N HIS A 80 6.46 -13.03 -0.77
CA HIS A 80 7.51 -12.40 -1.58
C HIS A 80 6.96 -11.88 -2.91
N PRO A 81 5.99 -10.96 -2.88
CA PRO A 81 5.20 -10.61 -4.06
C PRO A 81 6.04 -9.99 -5.19
N THR A 82 7.06 -9.21 -4.85
CA THR A 82 7.98 -8.62 -5.82
C THR A 82 8.87 -9.67 -6.50
N GLN A 83 9.32 -10.70 -5.77
CA GLN A 83 10.15 -11.78 -6.35
C GLN A 83 9.31 -12.68 -7.26
N MET A 84 8.06 -12.97 -6.87
CA MET A 84 7.16 -13.76 -7.72
C MET A 84 6.62 -12.96 -8.92
N LEU A 85 6.46 -11.65 -8.81
CA LEU A 85 6.19 -10.80 -9.97
C LEU A 85 7.28 -10.91 -11.02
N ILE A 86 8.54 -10.92 -10.61
CA ILE A 86 9.68 -11.11 -11.52
C ILE A 86 9.62 -12.51 -12.13
N PHE A 87 9.42 -13.55 -11.31
CA PHE A 87 9.33 -14.94 -11.78
C PHE A 87 8.20 -15.16 -12.80
N PHE A 88 6.98 -14.69 -12.52
CA PHE A 88 5.84 -14.82 -13.45
C PHE A 88 5.94 -13.93 -14.68
N SER A 89 6.78 -12.91 -14.64
CA SER A 89 7.09 -12.08 -15.82
C SER A 89 8.12 -12.76 -16.74
N LEU A 90 8.77 -13.84 -16.31
CA LEU A 90 9.71 -14.60 -17.15
C LEU A 90 8.96 -15.52 -18.12
N PRO A 91 9.52 -15.82 -19.31
CA PRO A 91 8.99 -16.84 -20.21
C PRO A 91 8.91 -18.21 -19.52
N SER A 92 7.89 -19.03 -19.83
CA SER A 92 7.67 -20.32 -19.15
C SER A 92 8.86 -21.28 -19.28
N SER A 93 9.66 -21.15 -20.34
CA SER A 93 10.89 -21.93 -20.53
C SER A 93 11.95 -21.67 -19.46
N VAL A 94 11.98 -20.44 -18.90
CA VAL A 94 12.95 -20.01 -17.89
C VAL A 94 12.44 -20.34 -16.48
N GLN A 95 11.12 -20.42 -16.29
CA GLN A 95 10.50 -20.76 -15.01
C GLN A 95 10.76 -22.22 -14.57
N LEU A 96 11.02 -23.12 -15.52
CA LEU A 96 11.20 -24.56 -15.26
C LEU A 96 12.66 -24.97 -14.95
N GLU A 97 13.61 -24.05 -15.06
CA GLU A 97 15.04 -24.29 -14.79
C GLU A 97 15.46 -23.92 -13.35
N TRP A 98 14.51 -23.49 -12.51
CA TRP A 98 14.76 -22.97 -11.16
C TRP A 98 14.38 -23.96 -10.05
#